data_AF-A0A1F2VAW7-F1
#
_entry.id   AF-A0A1F2VAW7-F1
#
_cell.length_a   1.000
_cell.length_b   1.000
_cell.length_c   1.000
_cell.angle_alpha   90.00
_cell.angle_beta   90.00
_cell.angle_gamma   90.00
#
_symmetry.space_group_name_H-M   'P 1'
#
loop_
_entity.id
_entity.type
_entity.pdbx_description
1 polymer ?
#
loop_
_entity_poly.entity_id
_entity_poly.type
_entity_poly.pdbx_seq_one_letter_code
_entity_poly.pdbx_strand_id
1 'polypeptide(L)'
;MGGFMRAAIVGSFAIVTITLMATHGVVGQEPVPYDARAGVRLMRAINTAENAGRRNDGYVAIERLLTHPMMGGVAQSVVLDGHDATYLGQSLRLVVSGDGQHYQAALVPPSECGVAVFTDERGLIFTGKVIGCP
;
A
#
# COMPACT_ATOMS: atom_id res chain seq x y z
N MET A 1 21.47 56.08 -60.47
CA MET A 1 20.21 55.32 -60.41
C MET A 1 20.58 53.89 -60.82
N GLY A 2 20.67 52.87 -59.98
CA GLY A 2 19.92 52.50 -58.79
C GLY A 2 19.61 51.01 -58.98
N GLY A 3 20.05 50.13 -58.09
CA GLY A 3 19.80 48.69 -58.26
C GLY A 3 20.64 47.82 -57.35
N PHE A 4 20.22 47.76 -56.08
CA PHE A 4 20.88 47.05 -54.99
C PHE A 4 20.94 45.53 -55.19
N MET A 5 22.14 44.99 -54.99
CA MET A 5 22.47 43.60 -54.76
C MET A 5 21.77 43.12 -53.46
N ARG A 6 20.85 42.16 -53.56
CA ARG A 6 20.26 41.50 -52.38
C ARG A 6 20.92 40.13 -52.18
N ALA A 7 21.92 40.10 -51.31
CA ALA A 7 22.44 38.86 -50.73
C ALA A 7 21.41 38.33 -49.72
N ALA A 8 20.91 37.12 -49.95
CA ALA A 8 20.07 36.41 -49.00
C ALA A 8 20.97 35.78 -47.92
N ILE A 9 20.95 36.37 -46.72
CA ILE A 9 21.60 35.79 -45.54
C ILE A 9 20.70 34.66 -45.04
N VAL A 10 21.11 33.41 -45.29
CA VAL A 10 20.49 32.21 -44.72
C VAL A 10 20.93 32.12 -43.26
N GLY A 11 20.11 32.65 -42.35
CA GLY A 11 20.30 32.51 -40.91
C GLY A 11 20.04 31.08 -40.47
N SER A 12 21.10 30.38 -40.09
CA SER A 12 21.03 29.04 -39.49
C SER A 12 20.58 29.17 -38.02
N PHE A 13 19.31 28.85 -37.74
CA PHE A 13 18.80 28.72 -36.37
C PHE A 13 19.28 27.39 -35.78
N ALA A 14 20.33 27.41 -34.96
CA ALA A 14 20.71 26.29 -34.12
C ALA A 14 19.69 26.18 -32.96
N ILE A 15 18.75 25.24 -33.07
CA ILE A 15 17.83 24.89 -31.98
C ILE A 15 18.61 24.01 -31.01
N VAL A 16 19.13 24.61 -29.95
CA VAL A 16 19.69 23.88 -28.80
C VAL A 16 18.51 23.33 -28.01
N THR A 17 18.19 22.06 -28.23
CA THR A 17 17.21 21.32 -27.43
C THR A 17 17.87 20.93 -26.11
N ILE A 18 17.65 21.74 -25.07
CA ILE A 18 18.03 21.39 -23.70
C ILE A 18 17.03 20.34 -23.20
N THR A 19 17.41 19.07 -23.27
CA THR A 19 16.67 17.98 -22.63
C THR A 19 16.86 18.09 -21.13
N LEU A 20 15.94 18.76 -20.44
CA LEU A 20 15.83 18.72 -18.99
C LEU A 20 15.47 17.30 -18.57
N MET A 21 16.47 16.50 -18.20
CA MET A 21 16.24 15.27 -17.46
C MET A 21 15.71 15.64 -16.07
N ALA A 22 14.39 15.62 -15.93
CA ALA A 22 13.73 15.66 -14.63
C ALA A 22 14.09 14.38 -13.87
N THR A 23 15.18 14.44 -13.10
CA THR A 23 15.45 13.46 -12.04
C THR A 23 14.32 13.56 -11.03
N HIS A 24 13.34 12.68 -11.16
CA HIS A 24 12.33 12.46 -10.14
C HIS A 24 13.05 11.83 -8.95
N GLY A 25 13.50 12.66 -8.02
CA GLY A 25 13.97 12.21 -6.72
C GLY A 25 12.82 11.47 -6.05
N VAL A 26 12.93 10.15 -5.95
CA VAL A 26 12.07 9.36 -5.07
C VAL A 26 12.43 9.81 -3.66
N VAL A 27 11.61 10.71 -3.11
CA VAL A 27 11.70 11.09 -1.71
C VAL A 27 11.39 9.83 -0.91
N GLY A 28 12.42 9.21 -0.35
CA GLY A 28 12.23 8.10 0.58
C GLY A 28 11.42 8.61 1.77
N GLN A 29 10.17 8.18 1.88
CA GLN A 29 9.37 8.44 3.07
C GLN A 29 10.11 7.85 4.27
N GLU A 30 10.35 8.67 5.29
CA GLU A 30 10.91 8.22 6.56
C GLU A 30 9.95 7.17 7.16
N PRO A 31 10.46 6.04 7.71
CA PRO A 31 9.60 4.98 8.22
C PRO A 31 8.70 5.53 9.33
N VAL A 32 7.38 5.50 9.14
CA VAL A 32 6.43 5.88 10.18
C VAL A 32 6.63 4.92 11.36
N PRO A 33 6.88 5.42 12.59
CA PRO A 33 7.03 4.56 13.76
C PRO A 33 5.80 3.66 13.91
N TYR A 34 6.04 2.37 14.10
CA TYR A 34 4.96 1.40 14.22
C TYR A 34 4.07 1.68 15.45
N ASP A 35 2.79 2.00 15.21
CA ASP A 35 1.77 2.02 16.25
C ASP A 35 1.14 0.63 16.42
N ALA A 36 1.62 -0.12 17.41
CA ALA A 36 1.08 -1.43 17.76
C ALA A 36 -0.44 -1.41 18.02
N ARG A 37 -0.97 -0.30 18.53
CA ARG A 37 -2.41 -0.17 18.77
C ARG A 37 -3.18 -0.04 17.45
N ALA A 38 -2.62 0.64 16.45
CA ALA A 38 -3.21 0.72 15.12
C ALA A 38 -3.30 -0.65 14.46
N GLY A 39 -2.24 -1.44 14.50
CA GLY A 39 -2.24 -2.81 13.98
C GLY A 39 -3.30 -3.69 14.65
N VAL A 40 -3.40 -3.66 15.97
CA VAL A 40 -4.43 -4.40 16.71
C VAL A 40 -5.85 -3.91 16.37
N ARG A 41 -6.07 -2.59 16.20
CA ARG A 41 -7.37 -2.06 15.77
C ARG A 41 -7.76 -2.58 14.40
N LEU A 42 -6.84 -2.58 13.44
CA LEU A 42 -7.07 -3.15 12.11
C LEU A 42 -7.44 -4.64 12.20
N MET A 43 -6.66 -5.45 12.92
CA MET A 43 -6.94 -6.88 13.02
C MET A 43 -8.28 -7.18 13.69
N ARG A 44 -8.70 -6.37 14.67
CA ARG A 44 -10.04 -6.47 15.26
C ARG A 44 -11.14 -6.07 14.29
N ALA A 45 -10.91 -5.05 13.47
CA ALA A 45 -11.86 -4.64 12.44
C ALA A 45 -12.06 -5.75 11.39
N ILE A 46 -10.96 -6.34 10.90
CA ILE A 46 -10.97 -7.50 9.99
C ILE A 46 -11.79 -8.64 10.61
N ASN A 47 -11.46 -9.07 11.84
CA ASN A 47 -12.22 -10.11 12.54
C ASN A 47 -13.71 -9.81 12.63
N THR A 48 -14.06 -8.57 12.97
CA THR A 48 -15.45 -8.17 13.14
C THR A 48 -16.20 -8.18 11.82
N ALA A 49 -15.57 -7.68 10.76
CA ALA A 49 -16.12 -7.68 9.41
C ALA A 49 -16.28 -9.11 8.86
N GLU A 50 -15.27 -9.95 9.01
CA GLU A 50 -15.32 -11.37 8.61
C GLU A 50 -16.38 -12.15 9.38
N ASN A 51 -16.46 -11.98 10.70
CA ASN A 51 -17.49 -12.64 11.51
C ASN A 51 -18.91 -12.17 11.14
N ALA A 52 -19.08 -10.92 10.73
CA ALA A 52 -20.35 -10.41 10.24
C ALA A 52 -20.69 -10.95 8.83
N GLY A 53 -19.71 -10.98 7.91
CA GLY A 53 -19.87 -11.45 6.53
C GLY A 53 -20.06 -12.96 6.41
N ARG A 54 -19.36 -13.74 7.24
CA ARG A 54 -19.37 -15.22 7.22
C ARG A 54 -20.76 -15.82 7.26
N ARG A 55 -21.72 -15.18 7.94
CA ARG A 55 -23.08 -15.69 8.10
C ARG A 55 -23.84 -15.85 6.78
N ASN A 56 -23.42 -15.14 5.73
CA ASN A 56 -24.13 -15.12 4.44
C ASN A 56 -23.35 -15.85 3.35
N ASP A 57 -22.04 -15.59 3.22
CA ASP A 57 -21.27 -15.99 2.02
C ASP A 57 -19.92 -16.67 2.32
N GLY A 58 -19.60 -16.96 3.59
CA GLY A 58 -18.26 -17.40 4.00
C GLY A 58 -17.26 -16.24 4.16
N TYR A 59 -15.98 -16.57 4.33
CA TYR A 59 -14.91 -15.56 4.43
C TYR A 59 -14.62 -14.93 3.07
N VAL A 60 -14.23 -13.65 3.05
CA VAL A 60 -14.15 -12.87 1.81
C VAL A 60 -12.74 -12.33 1.55
N ALA A 61 -12.46 -12.06 0.27
CA ALA A 61 -11.22 -11.39 -0.12
C ALA A 61 -11.16 -9.95 0.41
N ILE A 62 -9.94 -9.41 0.52
CA ILE A 62 -9.65 -8.14 1.20
C ILE A 62 -10.39 -6.96 0.55
N GLU A 63 -10.57 -6.99 -0.76
CA GLU A 63 -11.27 -5.96 -1.53
C GLU A 63 -12.71 -5.83 -1.07
N ARG A 64 -13.39 -6.97 -0.89
CA ARG A 64 -14.76 -7.00 -0.37
C ARG A 64 -14.78 -6.62 1.11
N LEU A 65 -13.81 -7.10 1.88
CA LEU A 65 -13.71 -6.80 3.30
C LEU A 65 -13.60 -5.29 3.57
N LEU A 66 -12.77 -4.57 2.81
CA LEU A 66 -12.55 -3.12 2.98
C LEU A 66 -13.79 -2.27 2.72
N THR A 67 -14.75 -2.79 1.94
CA THR A 67 -16.05 -2.13 1.73
C THR A 67 -17.07 -2.40 2.85
N HIS A 68 -16.75 -3.30 3.78
CA HIS A 68 -17.68 -3.72 4.82
C HIS A 68 -17.86 -2.61 5.89
N PRO A 69 -19.09 -2.27 6.32
CA PRO A 69 -19.33 -1.18 7.28
C PRO A 69 -18.55 -1.32 8.61
N MET A 70 -18.29 -2.56 9.04
CA MET A 70 -17.53 -2.84 10.27
C MET A 70 -16.03 -2.52 10.18
N MET A 71 -15.49 -2.28 8.97
CA MET A 71 -14.12 -1.79 8.83
C MET A 71 -13.97 -0.32 9.24
N GLY A 72 -15.09 0.43 9.32
CA GLY A 72 -15.13 1.81 9.82
C GLY A 72 -14.10 2.72 9.15
N GLY A 73 -13.55 3.66 9.92
CA GLY A 73 -12.48 4.56 9.45
C GLY A 73 -11.12 3.88 9.21
N VAL A 74 -10.97 2.59 9.56
CA VAL A 74 -9.68 1.89 9.41
C VAL A 74 -9.41 1.52 7.96
N ALA A 75 -10.46 1.22 7.18
CA ALA A 75 -10.34 0.90 5.74
C ALA A 75 -9.65 2.02 4.94
N GLN A 76 -9.85 3.29 5.32
CA GLN A 76 -9.27 4.44 4.62
C GLN A 76 -7.74 4.52 4.70
N SER A 77 -7.15 3.84 5.68
CA SER A 77 -5.70 3.75 5.85
C SER A 77 -5.10 2.50 5.20
N VAL A 78 -5.93 1.67 4.56
CA VAL A 78 -5.47 0.52 3.78
C VAL A 78 -5.36 0.93 2.32
N VAL A 79 -4.19 0.71 1.75
CA VAL A 79 -3.91 0.95 0.32
C VAL A 79 -3.76 -0.40 -0.37
N LEU A 80 -4.54 -0.60 -1.42
CA LEU A 80 -4.42 -1.76 -2.31
C LEU A 80 -3.57 -1.38 -3.53
N ASP A 81 -2.55 -2.18 -3.82
CA ASP A 81 -1.73 -2.09 -5.03
C ASP A 81 -1.65 -3.48 -5.69
N GLY A 82 -2.50 -3.71 -6.69
CA GLY A 82 -2.65 -5.02 -7.32
C GLY A 82 -3.13 -6.09 -6.32
N HIS A 83 -2.24 -7.02 -5.98
CA HIS A 83 -2.49 -8.10 -5.01
C HIS A 83 -1.92 -7.80 -3.62
N ASP A 84 -1.23 -6.68 -3.46
CA ASP A 84 -0.64 -6.27 -2.20
C ASP A 84 -1.56 -5.29 -1.49
N ALA A 85 -1.72 -5.48 -0.19
CA ALA A 85 -2.35 -4.50 0.68
C ALA A 85 -1.32 -3.94 1.65
N THR A 86 -1.40 -2.64 1.91
CA THR A 86 -0.56 -1.99 2.91
C THR A 86 -1.39 -1.16 3.88
N TYR A 87 -0.96 -1.10 5.13
CA TYR A 87 -1.58 -0.29 6.18
C TYR A 87 -0.49 0.42 6.98
N LEU A 88 -0.49 1.75 6.93
CA LEU A 88 0.52 2.59 7.57
C LEU A 88 1.97 2.16 7.24
N GLY A 89 2.21 1.81 5.97
CA GLY A 89 3.51 1.36 5.47
C GLY A 89 3.86 -0.10 5.80
N GLN A 90 2.95 -0.87 6.40
CA GLN A 90 3.12 -2.30 6.69
C GLN A 90 2.39 -3.16 5.67
N SER A 91 2.94 -4.31 5.33
CA SER A 91 2.29 -5.27 4.43
C SER A 91 1.15 -5.98 5.17
N LEU A 92 -0.07 -5.81 4.67
CA LEU A 92 -1.25 -6.51 5.11
C LEU A 92 -1.49 -7.68 4.14
N ARG A 93 -1.63 -8.88 4.69
CA ARG A 93 -1.92 -10.10 3.94
C ARG A 93 -3.17 -10.73 4.52
N LEU A 94 -4.12 -11.06 3.66
CA LEU A 94 -5.32 -11.82 4.01
C LEU A 94 -5.40 -13.02 3.07
N VAL A 95 -5.39 -14.22 3.62
CA VAL A 95 -5.50 -15.46 2.86
C VAL A 95 -6.77 -16.17 3.32
N VAL A 96 -7.66 -16.43 2.37
CA VAL A 96 -8.89 -17.21 2.59
C VAL A 96 -8.66 -18.60 2.02
N SER A 97 -9.11 -19.64 2.73
CA SER A 97 -9.04 -21.02 2.24
C SER A 97 -9.89 -21.21 0.98
N GLY A 98 -9.54 -22.21 0.16
CA GLY A 98 -10.25 -22.46 -1.09
C GLY A 98 -11.74 -22.84 -0.93
N ASP A 99 -12.13 -23.31 0.26
CA ASP A 99 -13.52 -23.61 0.64
C ASP A 99 -14.25 -22.41 1.30
N GLY A 100 -13.56 -21.28 1.48
CA GLY A 100 -14.09 -20.09 2.13
C GLY A 100 -14.44 -20.27 3.61
N GLN A 101 -13.98 -21.34 4.25
CA GLN A 101 -14.30 -21.68 5.66
C GLN A 101 -13.24 -21.29 6.68
N HIS A 102 -12.07 -20.83 6.23
CA HIS A 102 -10.99 -20.38 7.08
C HIS A 102 -10.32 -19.16 6.49
N TYR A 103 -9.71 -18.34 7.34
CA TYR A 103 -8.85 -17.27 6.88
C TYR A 103 -7.70 -17.04 7.85
N GLN A 104 -6.61 -16.48 7.33
CA GLN A 104 -5.52 -15.96 8.14
C GLN A 104 -5.19 -14.56 7.65
N ALA A 105 -4.99 -13.64 8.59
CA ALA A 105 -4.48 -12.32 8.29
C ALA A 105 -3.19 -12.03 9.05
N ALA A 106 -2.26 -11.39 8.36
CA ALA A 106 -0.98 -10.96 8.90
C ALA A 106 -0.73 -9.49 8.55
N LEU A 107 -0.27 -8.72 9.53
CA LEU A 107 0.24 -7.38 9.34
C LEU A 107 1.74 -7.42 9.65
N VAL A 108 2.56 -7.22 8.62
CA VAL A 108 4.01 -7.46 8.66
C VAL A 108 4.74 -6.15 8.38
N PRO A 109 5.67 -5.74 9.26
CA PRO A 109 6.49 -4.56 9.01
C PRO A 109 7.38 -4.75 7.77
N PRO A 110 7.69 -3.67 7.02
CA PRO A 110 8.59 -3.75 5.87
C PRO A 110 10.05 -3.98 6.28
N SER A 111 10.41 -3.66 7.53
CA SER A 111 11.73 -3.90 8.10
C SER A 111 11.83 -5.28 8.74
N GLU A 112 13.01 -5.88 8.69
CA GLU A 112 13.32 -7.14 9.39
C GLU A 112 13.17 -7.02 10.91
N CYS A 113 13.31 -5.81 11.44
CA CYS A 113 13.03 -5.49 12.84
C CYS A 113 11.75 -4.69 13.00
N GLY A 114 10.67 -5.41 13.30
CA GLY A 114 9.40 -4.84 13.72
C GLY A 114 8.53 -5.90 14.38
N VAL A 115 7.30 -5.50 14.73
CA VAL A 115 6.31 -6.40 15.32
C VAL A 115 5.30 -6.77 14.25
N ALA A 116 5.22 -8.05 13.94
CA ALA A 116 4.16 -8.60 13.12
C ALA A 116 2.95 -8.98 13.98
N VAL A 117 1.75 -8.79 13.44
CA VAL A 117 0.49 -9.14 14.09
C VAL A 117 -0.20 -10.21 13.27
N PHE A 118 -0.71 -11.24 13.93
CA PHE A 118 -1.37 -12.37 13.28
C PHE A 118 -2.76 -12.61 13.87
N THR A 119 -3.72 -12.93 13.01
CA THR A 119 -5.09 -13.28 13.40
C THR A 119 -5.66 -14.34 12.47
N ASP A 120 -6.62 -15.12 12.98
CA ASP A 120 -7.44 -16.05 12.21
C ASP A 120 -8.91 -15.89 12.61
N GLU A 121 -9.77 -16.83 12.22
CA GLU A 121 -11.18 -16.85 12.57
C GLU A 121 -11.50 -16.86 14.08
N ARG A 122 -10.53 -17.18 14.92
CA ARG A 122 -10.68 -17.24 16.38
C ARG A 122 -10.36 -15.90 17.05
N GLY A 123 -9.86 -14.92 16.29
CA GLY A 123 -9.44 -13.62 16.79
C GLY A 123 -7.92 -13.43 16.75
N LEU A 124 -7.46 -12.39 17.47
CA LEU A 124 -6.04 -12.05 17.54
C LEU A 124 -5.25 -13.21 18.14
N ILE A 125 -4.37 -13.83 17.34
CA ILE A 125 -3.59 -14.99 17.76
C ILE A 125 -2.36 -14.54 18.55
N PHE A 126 -1.55 -13.66 17.95
CA PHE A 126 -0.23 -13.34 18.49
C PHE A 126 0.37 -12.05 17.89
N THR A 127 1.25 -11.41 18.66
CA THR A 127 2.17 -10.37 18.18
C THR A 127 3.60 -10.88 18.29
N GLY A 128 4.31 -10.99 17.17
CA GLY A 128 5.66 -11.54 17.10
C GLY A 128 6.70 -10.48 16.76
N LYS A 129 7.84 -10.47 17.47
CA LYS A 129 9.04 -9.72 17.11
C LYS A 129 10.09 -10.70 16.60
N VAL A 130 10.87 -10.30 15.60
CA VAL A 130 12.00 -11.09 15.11
C VAL A 130 13.08 -11.19 16.19
N ILE A 131 13.68 -12.39 16.33
CA ILE A 131 14.75 -12.65 17.30
C ILE A 131 15.99 -11.83 16.92
N GLY A 132 16.61 -11.18 17.92
CA GLY A 132 17.82 -10.39 17.71
C GLY A 132 17.57 -8.92 17.35
N CYS A 133 16.31 -8.47 17.31
CA CYS A 133 16.00 -7.07 17.13
C CYS A 133 16.10 -6.28 18.45
N PRO A 134 16.77 -5.11 18.46
CA PRO A 134 17.00 -4.30 19.66
C PRO A 134 15.71 -3.86 20.33
#